data_AF-A0A5K1BAA3-F1
#
_entry.id   AF-A0A5K1BAA3-F1
#
_cell.length_a   1.000
_cell.length_b   1.000
_cell.length_c   1.000
_cell.angle_alpha   90.00
_cell.angle_beta   90.00
_cell.angle_gamma   90.00
#
_symmetry.space_group_name_H-M   'P 1'
#
loop_
_entity.id
_entity.type
_entity.pdbx_description
1 polymer ?
#
loop_
_entity_poly.entity_id
_entity_poly.type
_entity_poly.pdbx_seq_one_letter_code
_entity_poly.pdbx_strand_id
1 'polypeptide(L)'
;KEGLLPLVDYNEKKIFDVKLKEMKSTLISQISEEADTSEVIETVKQHVKDGKFPDIDVVRILWDVIMEAVQWSGKNQQQNANSALRQ
;
A
#
# COMPACT_ATOMS: atom_id res chain seq x y z
N LYS A 1 -28.94 -14.49 19.64
CA LYS A 1 -28.26 -13.63 18.63
C LYS A 1 -26.85 -13.19 19.09
N GLU A 2 -26.31 -13.69 20.21
CA GLU A 2 -25.09 -13.13 20.83
C GLU A 2 -23.77 -13.80 20.39
N GLY A 3 -23.81 -14.94 19.67
CA GLY A 3 -22.59 -15.64 19.23
C GLY A 3 -22.03 -15.24 17.87
N LEU A 4 -22.74 -14.41 17.10
CA LEU A 4 -22.32 -14.03 15.74
C LEU A 4 -21.42 -12.80 15.70
N LEU A 5 -21.42 -11.97 16.74
CA LEU A 5 -20.62 -10.74 16.77
C LEU A 5 -19.12 -11.00 16.57
N PRO A 6 -18.49 -11.99 17.26
CA PRO A 6 -17.07 -12.27 17.03
C PRO A 6 -16.76 -12.73 15.60
N LEU A 7 -17.72 -13.41 14.93
CA LEU A 7 -17.56 -13.84 13.54
C LEU A 7 -17.71 -12.68 12.57
N VAL A 8 -18.60 -11.73 12.85
CA VAL A 8 -18.75 -10.49 12.08
C VAL A 8 -17.48 -9.65 12.20
N ASP A 9 -16.99 -9.41 13.41
CA ASP A 9 -15.75 -8.64 13.66
C ASP A 9 -14.54 -9.29 12.95
N TYR A 10 -14.43 -10.62 13.04
CA TYR A 10 -13.39 -11.36 12.35
C TYR A 10 -13.49 -11.20 10.83
N ASN A 11 -14.70 -11.32 10.28
CA ASN A 11 -14.94 -11.18 8.85
C ASN A 11 -14.63 -9.76 8.36
N GLU A 12 -15.05 -8.73 9.10
CA GLU A 12 -14.74 -7.34 8.77
C GLU A 12 -13.24 -7.08 8.74
N LYS A 13 -12.52 -7.55 9.77
CA LYS A 13 -11.05 -7.48 9.81
C LYS A 13 -10.41 -8.23 8.63
N LYS A 14 -10.92 -9.42 8.33
CA LYS A 14 -10.39 -10.24 7.23
C LYS A 14 -10.59 -9.57 5.87
N ILE A 15 -11.76 -8.99 5.63
CA ILE A 15 -12.06 -8.25 4.40
C ILE A 15 -11.16 -7.01 4.29
N PHE A 16 -10.97 -6.28 5.39
CA PHE A 16 -10.06 -5.15 5.43
C PHE A 16 -8.64 -5.55 5.02
N ASP A 17 -8.09 -6.60 5.65
CA ASP A 17 -6.74 -7.10 5.36
C ASP A 17 -6.59 -7.55 3.90
N VAL A 18 -7.62 -8.18 3.33
CA VAL A 18 -7.63 -8.61 1.92
C VAL A 18 -7.60 -7.41 0.98
N LYS A 19 -8.50 -6.43 1.17
CA LYS A 19 -8.54 -5.23 0.33
C LYS A 19 -7.23 -4.44 0.39
N LEU A 20 -6.59 -4.39 1.56
CA LEU A 20 -5.33 -3.68 1.73
C LEU A 20 -4.18 -4.38 0.97
N LYS A 21 -4.17 -5.72 0.96
CA LYS A 21 -3.23 -6.52 0.14
C LYS A 21 -3.49 -6.37 -1.35
N GLU A 22 -4.75 -6.34 -1.77
CA GLU A 22 -5.13 -6.10 -3.17
C GLU A 22 -4.63 -4.74 -3.64
N MET A 23 -4.87 -3.68 -2.86
CA MET A 23 -4.35 -2.34 -3.15
C MET A 23 -2.82 -2.36 -3.30
N LYS A 24 -2.11 -3.00 -2.35
CA LYS A 24 -0.65 -3.13 -2.43
C LYS A 24 -0.21 -3.79 -3.74
N SER A 25 -0.81 -4.92 -4.10
CA SER A 25 -0.46 -5.69 -5.29
C SER A 25 -0.70 -4.88 -6.58
N THR A 26 -1.84 -4.19 -6.66
CA THR A 26 -2.18 -3.35 -7.81
C THR A 26 -1.16 -2.22 -7.98
N LEU A 27 -0.80 -1.53 -6.90
CA LEU A 27 0.13 -0.41 -6.97
C LEU A 27 1.56 -0.86 -7.34
N ILE A 28 2.01 -2.01 -6.84
CA ILE A 28 3.29 -2.60 -7.26
C ILE A 28 3.29 -2.89 -8.76
N SER A 29 2.20 -3.44 -9.30
CA SER A 29 2.07 -3.71 -10.75
C SER A 29 2.16 -2.41 -11.54
N GLN A 30 1.34 -1.41 -11.19
CA GLN A 30 1.32 -0.12 -11.88
C GLN A 30 2.68 0.59 -11.86
N ILE A 31 3.40 0.56 -10.74
CA ILE A 31 4.73 1.16 -10.65
C ILE A 31 5.76 0.37 -11.47
N SER A 32 5.70 -0.96 -11.43
CA SER A 32 6.59 -1.83 -12.22
C SER A 32 6.37 -1.67 -13.73
N GLU A 33 5.14 -1.35 -14.12
CA GLU A 33 4.71 -1.08 -15.50
C GLU A 33 4.93 0.40 -15.90
N GLU A 34 5.56 1.21 -15.02
CA GLU A 34 5.80 2.63 -15.24
C GLU A 34 4.52 3.42 -15.60
N ALA A 35 3.39 3.04 -15.01
CA ALA A 35 2.12 3.74 -15.17
C ALA A 35 2.23 5.22 -14.77
N ASP A 36 1.43 6.07 -15.42
CA ASP A 36 1.45 7.50 -15.13
C ASP A 36 1.06 7.77 -13.67
N THR A 37 1.73 8.76 -13.05
CA THR A 37 1.49 9.08 -11.64
C THR A 37 0.03 9.48 -11.38
N SER A 38 -0.65 10.11 -12.34
CA SER A 38 -2.08 10.45 -12.21
C SER A 38 -2.97 9.21 -12.15
N GLU A 39 -2.66 8.18 -12.94
CA GLU A 39 -3.37 6.89 -12.93
C GLU A 39 -3.17 6.17 -11.58
N VAL A 40 -1.93 6.15 -11.08
CA VAL A 40 -1.63 5.58 -9.75
C VAL A 40 -2.42 6.32 -8.66
N ILE A 41 -2.49 7.65 -8.72
CA ILE A 41 -3.27 8.46 -7.76
C ILE A 41 -4.77 8.14 -7.84
N GLU A 42 -5.32 7.96 -9.04
CA GLU A 42 -6.74 7.59 -9.22
C GLU A 42 -7.03 6.20 -8.64
N THR A 43 -6.18 5.21 -8.91
CA THR A 43 -6.28 3.88 -8.31
C THR A 43 -6.26 3.94 -6.78
N VAL A 44 -5.35 4.73 -6.19
CA VAL A 44 -5.30 4.93 -4.73
C VAL A 44 -6.62 5.50 -4.22
N LYS A 45 -7.13 6.58 -4.82
CA LYS A 45 -8.40 7.21 -4.41
C LYS A 45 -9.57 6.22 -4.45
N GLN A 46 -9.62 5.39 -5.49
CA GLN A 46 -10.67 4.39 -5.65
C GLN A 46 -10.61 3.34 -4.54
N HIS A 47 -9.43 2.77 -4.27
CA HIS A 47 -9.25 1.79 -3.19
C HIS A 47 -9.51 2.37 -1.80
N VAL A 48 -9.12 3.62 -1.53
CA VAL A 48 -9.42 4.30 -0.26
C VAL A 48 -10.93 4.44 -0.05
N LYS A 49 -11.65 4.84 -1.09
CA LYS A 49 -13.10 4.99 -1.05
C LYS A 49 -13.82 3.65 -0.84
N ASP A 50 -13.42 2.61 -1.57
CA ASP A 50 -14.08 1.29 -1.55
C ASP A 50 -13.70 0.46 -0.31
N GLY A 51 -12.48 0.65 0.18
CA GLY A 51 -11.94 0.02 1.39
C GLY A 51 -12.32 0.73 2.68
N LYS A 52 -12.74 2.01 2.59
CA LYS A 52 -12.90 2.91 3.75
C LYS A 52 -11.66 2.91 4.64
N PHE A 53 -10.48 2.93 4.01
CA PHE A 53 -9.22 2.85 4.72
C PHE A 53 -8.98 4.11 5.57
N PRO A 54 -8.53 3.96 6.82
CA PRO A 54 -7.97 5.07 7.59
C PRO A 54 -6.74 5.64 6.90
N ASP A 55 -6.57 6.96 6.93
CA ASP A 55 -5.45 7.66 6.29
C ASP A 55 -4.07 7.09 6.69
N ILE A 56 -3.92 6.68 7.96
CA ILE A 56 -2.67 6.10 8.46
C ILE A 56 -2.29 4.79 7.75
N ASP A 57 -3.28 3.96 7.42
CA ASP A 57 -3.05 2.68 6.74
C ASP A 57 -2.74 2.92 5.26
N VAL A 58 -3.35 3.95 4.67
CA VAL A 58 -3.06 4.40 3.30
C VAL A 58 -1.63 4.93 3.19
N VAL A 59 -1.20 5.79 4.12
CA VAL A 59 0.17 6.33 4.12
C VAL A 59 1.19 5.21 4.28
N ARG A 60 0.94 4.24 5.19
CA ARG A 60 1.81 3.08 5.38
C ARG A 60 1.94 2.24 4.12
N ILE A 61 0.83 1.91 3.46
CA ILE A 61 0.89 1.04 2.28
C ILE A 61 1.56 1.73 1.10
N LEU A 62 1.32 3.03 0.90
CA LEU A 62 1.99 3.83 -0.12
C LEU A 62 3.51 3.86 0.12
N TRP A 63 3.91 4.07 1.38
CA TRP A 63 5.32 4.02 1.75
C TRP A 63 5.93 2.66 1.44
N ASP A 64 5.31 1.56 1.87
CA ASP A 64 5.80 0.20 1.62
C ASP A 64 5.98 -0.07 0.12
N VAL A 65 5.00 0.33 -0.70
CA VAL A 65 5.02 0.16 -2.15
C VAL A 65 6.14 0.98 -2.81
N ILE A 66 6.29 2.25 -2.43
CA ILE A 66 7.37 3.11 -2.96
C ILE A 66 8.73 2.52 -2.58
N MET A 67 8.89 2.10 -1.32
CA MET A 67 10.13 1.51 -0.83
C MET A 67 10.46 0.18 -1.52
N GLU A 68 9.45 -0.61 -1.89
CA GLU A 68 9.62 -1.86 -2.63
C GLU A 68 10.05 -1.62 -4.09
N ALA A 69 9.58 -0.54 -4.70
CA ALA A 69 10.00 -0.13 -6.04
C ALA A 69 11.42 0.46 -6.10
N VAL A 70 11.96 0.95 -4.97
CA VAL A 70 13.34 1.43 -4.91
C VAL A 70 14.33 0.26 -5.06
N GLN A 71 15.20 0.32 -6.06
CA GLN A 71 16.32 -0.62 -6.19
C GLN A 71 17.37 -0.36 -5.10
N TRP A 72 17.30 -1.14 -4.01
CA TRP A 72 18.23 -1.04 -2.89
C TRP A 72 19.57 -1.72 -3.13
N SER A 73 19.74 -2.56 -4.16
CA SER A 73 21.01 -3.26 -4.44
C SER A 73 21.59 -2.85 -5.81
N GLY A 74 22.89 -2.53 -5.84
CA GLY A 74 23.61 -2.08 -7.04
C GLY A 74 24.49 -0.83 -6.80
N LYS A 75 25.02 -0.24 -7.89
CA LYS A 75 25.90 0.96 -7.87
C LYS A 75 25.35 2.16 -7.07
N ASN A 76 24.03 2.23 -6.86
CA ASN A 76 23.36 3.35 -6.20
C ASN A 76 22.99 3.07 -4.72
N GLN A 77 23.27 1.88 -4.18
CA GLN A 77 22.89 1.51 -2.81
C GLN A 77 23.50 2.43 -1.74
N GLN A 78 24.82 2.66 -1.81
CA GLN A 78 25.52 3.54 -0.89
C GLN A 78 25.02 4.99 -1.00
N GLN A 79 24.69 5.43 -2.22
CA GLN A 79 24.25 6.80 -2.51
C GLN A 79 22.81 7.04 -2.02
N ASN A 80 21.92 6.07 -2.21
CA ASN A 80 20.54 6.11 -1.73
C ASN A 80 20.48 6.01 -0.20
N ALA A 81 21.25 5.11 0.42
CA ALA A 81 21.34 4.99 1.87
C ALA A 81 21.88 6.28 2.52
N ASN A 82 22.93 6.88 1.94
CA ASN A 82 23.49 8.13 2.43
C ASN A 82 22.55 9.33 2.24
N SER A 83 21.70 9.33 1.21
CA SER A 83 20.73 10.41 0.98
C SER A 83 19.54 10.31 1.94
N ALA A 84 19.09 9.08 2.23
CA ALA A 84 18.00 8.83 3.19
C ALA A 84 18.37 9.20 4.64
N LEU A 85 19.65 9.04 5.02
CA LEU A 85 20.15 9.36 6.37
C LEU A 85 20.49 10.84 6.59
N ARG A 86 20.46 11.67 5.54
CA ARG A 86 20.89 13.09 5.59
C ARG A 86 19.74 14.10 5.58
N GLN A 87 18.49 13.65 5.63
CA GLN A 87 17.32 14.52 5.84
C GLN A 87 17.09 14.73 7.34
#